data_AF-A0A7S0B6C1-F1
#
_entry.id   AF-A0A7S0B6C1-F1
#
_cell.length_a   1.000
_cell.length_b   1.000
_cell.length_c   1.000
_cell.angle_alpha   90.00
_cell.angle_beta   90.00
_cell.angle_gamma   90.00
#
_symmetry.space_group_name_H-M   'P 1'
#
loop_
_entity.id
_entity.type
_entity.pdbx_description
1 polymer ?
#
loop_
_entity_poly.entity_id
_entity_poly.type
_entity_poly.pdbx_seq_one_letter_code
_entity_poly.pdbx_strand_id
1 'polypeptide(L)'
;PSPDADELQREEARRAAEKLQDKMFNIRRDACKALAAAGRFAEPYLQQLKDVSENDDDLDVKKAARNAVRELREQGVVLKKAEDDFKLPDPKQQAIDEQNQVWATRAGKQLL
;
A
#
# COMPACT_ATOMS: atom_id res chain seq x y z
N PRO A 1 11.89 25.38 -13.03
CA PRO A 1 11.98 25.18 -11.57
C PRO A 1 12.82 23.93 -11.32
N SER A 2 13.74 23.95 -10.35
CA SER A 2 14.44 22.72 -9.93
C SER A 2 13.48 21.88 -9.10
N PRO A 3 13.46 20.55 -9.27
CA PRO A 3 12.73 19.68 -8.35
C PRO A 3 13.26 19.90 -6.93
N ASP A 4 12.36 19.83 -5.95
CA ASP A 4 12.76 19.80 -4.55
C ASP A 4 13.41 18.44 -4.22
N ALA A 5 14.15 18.39 -3.11
CA ALA A 5 14.88 17.19 -2.72
C ALA A 5 13.94 15.97 -2.65
N ASP A 6 12.79 16.14 -1.98
CA ASP A 6 11.80 15.08 -1.79
C ASP A 6 11.28 14.49 -3.11
N GLU A 7 11.13 15.30 -4.16
CA GLU A 7 10.77 14.84 -5.51
C GLU A 7 11.86 13.97 -6.12
N LEU A 8 13.13 14.34 -5.95
CA LEU A 8 14.26 13.52 -6.37
C LEU A 8 14.28 12.17 -5.64
N GLN A 9 14.06 12.16 -4.32
CA GLN A 9 14.03 10.89 -3.57
C GLN A 9 12.84 10.00 -3.97
N ARG A 10 11.66 10.57 -4.26
CA ARG A 10 10.53 9.80 -4.81
C ARG A 10 10.87 9.14 -6.14
N GLU A 11 11.49 9.90 -7.04
CA GLU A 11 11.88 9.41 -8.36
C GLU A 11 12.97 8.34 -8.27
N GLU A 12 13.93 8.48 -7.35
CA GLU A 12 14.94 7.46 -7.07
C GLU A 12 14.32 6.17 -6.53
N ALA A 13 13.36 6.27 -5.60
CA ALA A 13 12.64 5.11 -5.09
C ALA A 13 11.85 4.40 -6.20
N ARG A 14 11.18 5.17 -7.07
CA ARG A 14 10.46 4.64 -8.24
C ARG A 14 11.38 3.87 -9.17
N ARG A 15 12.54 4.45 -9.52
CA ARG A 15 13.53 3.79 -10.39
C ARG A 15 14.09 2.53 -9.74
N ALA A 16 14.35 2.55 -8.43
CA ALA A 16 14.78 1.35 -7.71
C ALA A 16 13.70 0.25 -7.77
N ALA A 17 12.42 0.58 -7.60
CA ALA A 17 11.33 -0.38 -7.71
C ALA A 17 11.22 -1.02 -9.11
N GLU A 18 11.43 -0.25 -10.18
CA GLU A 18 11.50 -0.80 -11.55
C GLU A 18 12.62 -1.85 -11.69
N LYS A 19 13.75 -1.65 -11.00
CA LYS A 19 14.90 -2.55 -11.03
C LYS A 19 14.72 -3.85 -10.24
N LEU A 20 13.67 -3.98 -9.43
CA LEU A 20 13.32 -5.26 -8.78
C LEU A 20 12.92 -6.36 -9.77
N GLN A 21 12.65 -6.04 -11.04
CA GLN A 21 12.32 -7.01 -12.09
C GLN A 21 13.46 -7.22 -13.09
N ASP A 22 14.64 -6.68 -12.82
CA ASP A 22 15.78 -6.80 -13.73
C ASP A 22 16.22 -8.27 -13.87
N LYS A 23 16.70 -8.64 -15.06
CA LYS A 23 17.19 -10.00 -15.35
C LYS A 23 18.40 -10.35 -14.47
N MET A 24 19.22 -9.36 -14.12
CA MET A 24 20.45 -9.57 -13.37
C MET A 24 20.18 -9.51 -11.86
N PHE A 25 20.50 -10.60 -11.15
CA PHE A 25 20.24 -10.72 -9.70
C PHE A 25 20.92 -9.62 -8.88
N ASN A 26 22.13 -9.18 -9.27
CA ASN A 26 22.85 -8.11 -8.59
C ASN A 26 22.12 -6.77 -8.69
N ILE A 27 21.47 -6.47 -9.83
CA ILE A 27 20.66 -5.26 -10.01
C ILE A 27 19.43 -5.32 -9.10
N ARG A 28 18.71 -6.45 -9.06
CA ARG A 28 17.56 -6.61 -8.14
C ARG A 28 17.96 -6.50 -6.67
N ARG A 29 19.10 -7.09 -6.29
CA ARG A 29 19.67 -7.00 -4.95
C ARG A 29 19.98 -5.57 -4.56
N ASP A 30 20.60 -4.80 -5.46
CA ASP A 30 20.97 -3.41 -5.18
C ASP A 30 19.74 -2.49 -5.19
N ALA A 31 18.72 -2.81 -6.00
CA ALA A 31 17.41 -2.17 -5.93
C ALA A 31 16.73 -2.33 -4.56
N CYS A 32 16.80 -3.53 -3.95
CA CYS A 32 16.29 -3.75 -2.59
C CYS A 32 16.96 -2.82 -1.56
N LYS A 33 18.29 -2.64 -1.65
CA LYS A 33 19.04 -1.76 -0.76
C LYS A 33 18.69 -0.28 -0.99
N ALA A 34 18.55 0.13 -2.24
CA ALA A 34 18.16 1.49 -2.59
C ALA A 34 16.77 1.83 -2.03
N LEU A 35 15.82 0.90 -2.11
CA LEU A 35 14.49 1.07 -1.51
C LEU A 35 14.55 1.14 0.03
N ALA A 36 15.39 0.36 0.69
CA ALA A 36 15.59 0.49 2.14
C ALA A 36 16.10 1.89 2.54
N ALA A 37 17.08 2.40 1.78
CA ALA A 37 17.67 3.73 2.00
C ALA A 37 16.68 4.86 1.67
N ALA A 38 15.73 4.64 0.77
CA ALA A 38 14.70 5.62 0.41
C ALA A 38 13.65 5.83 1.53
N GLY A 39 13.59 4.95 2.54
CA GLY A 39 12.75 5.11 3.72
C GLY A 39 11.28 5.33 3.37
N ARG A 40 10.68 6.44 3.85
CA ARG A 40 9.25 6.76 3.63
C ARG A 40 8.85 6.78 2.15
N PHE A 41 9.78 7.09 1.25
CA PHE A 41 9.48 7.15 -0.19
C PHE A 41 9.34 5.76 -0.82
N ALA A 42 9.78 4.70 -0.12
CA ALA A 42 9.58 3.32 -0.53
C ALA A 42 8.23 2.72 -0.11
N GLU A 43 7.41 3.44 0.67
CA GLU A 43 6.09 2.97 1.13
C GLU A 43 5.22 2.38 0.00
N PRO A 44 5.10 3.02 -1.19
CA PRO A 44 4.28 2.49 -2.29
C PRO A 44 4.79 1.15 -2.85
N TYR A 45 6.07 0.83 -2.64
CA TYR A 45 6.74 -0.34 -3.21
C TYR A 45 6.96 -1.45 -2.19
N LEU A 46 6.50 -1.27 -0.95
CA LEU A 46 6.73 -2.23 0.14
C LEU A 46 6.09 -3.59 -0.16
N GLN A 47 4.96 -3.63 -0.87
CA GLN A 47 4.32 -4.88 -1.28
C GLN A 47 5.17 -5.62 -2.31
N GLN A 48 5.69 -4.90 -3.32
CA GLN A 48 6.60 -5.47 -4.31
C GLN A 48 7.88 -6.00 -3.66
N LEU A 49 8.43 -5.28 -2.67
CA LEU A 49 9.59 -5.73 -1.90
C LEU A 49 9.31 -7.03 -1.14
N LYS A 50 8.11 -7.14 -0.55
CA LYS A 50 7.67 -8.35 0.14
C LYS A 50 7.54 -9.52 -0.82
N ASP A 51 6.96 -9.30 -2.00
CA ASP A 51 6.81 -10.33 -3.02
C ASP A 51 8.19 -10.85 -3.48
N VAL A 52 9.17 -9.97 -3.70
CA VAL A 52 10.57 -10.35 -4.00
C VAL A 52 11.18 -11.15 -2.86
N SER A 53 10.91 -10.77 -1.61
CA SER A 53 11.45 -11.44 -0.42
C SER A 53 10.98 -12.90 -0.28
N GLU A 54 9.81 -13.22 -0.82
CA GLU A 54 9.17 -14.53 -0.75
C GLU A 54 9.43 -15.36 -2.02
N ASN A 55 9.43 -14.70 -3.18
CA ASN A 55 9.28 -15.38 -4.48
C ASN A 55 10.47 -15.24 -5.45
N ASP A 56 11.47 -14.40 -5.17
CA ASP A 56 12.62 -14.27 -6.10
C ASP A 56 13.42 -15.58 -6.20
N ASP A 57 13.90 -15.94 -7.40
CA ASP A 57 14.65 -17.18 -7.61
C ASP A 57 16.04 -17.15 -6.96
N ASP A 58 16.61 -15.96 -6.75
CA ASP A 58 17.94 -15.79 -6.17
C ASP A 58 17.89 -15.62 -4.64
N LEU A 59 18.69 -16.42 -3.93
CA LEU A 59 18.71 -16.42 -2.45
C LEU A 59 19.27 -15.13 -1.85
N ASP A 60 20.25 -14.50 -2.51
CA ASP A 60 20.82 -13.24 -2.05
C ASP A 60 19.84 -12.09 -2.25
N VAL A 61 19.08 -12.11 -3.35
CA VAL A 61 18.00 -11.15 -3.57
C VAL A 61 16.89 -11.32 -2.53
N LYS A 62 16.43 -12.56 -2.26
CA LYS A 62 15.47 -12.84 -1.17
C LYS A 62 15.95 -12.32 0.18
N LYS A 63 17.23 -12.54 0.52
CA LYS A 63 17.82 -12.05 1.77
C LYS A 63 17.88 -10.52 1.82
N ALA A 64 18.29 -9.87 0.72
CA ALA A 64 18.33 -8.41 0.62
C ALA A 64 16.93 -7.80 0.77
N ALA A 65 15.93 -8.36 0.10
CA ALA A 65 14.54 -7.91 0.20
C ALA A 65 13.99 -8.08 1.62
N ARG A 66 14.22 -9.22 2.29
CA ARG A 66 13.80 -9.40 3.70
C ARG A 66 14.44 -8.39 4.65
N ASN A 67 15.74 -8.13 4.47
CA ASN A 67 16.44 -7.11 5.26
C ASN A 67 15.86 -5.72 5.02
N ALA A 68 15.60 -5.38 3.75
CA ALA A 68 15.03 -4.09 3.37
C ALA A 68 13.60 -3.90 3.93
N VAL A 69 12.74 -4.94 3.88
CA VAL A 69 11.41 -4.90 4.53
C VAL A 69 11.55 -4.66 6.05
N ARG A 70 12.47 -5.35 6.71
CA ARG A 70 12.72 -5.18 8.15
C ARG A 70 13.18 -3.75 8.46
N GLU A 71 14.14 -3.24 7.71
CA GLU A 71 14.69 -1.89 7.91
C GLU A 71 13.63 -0.81 7.69
N LEU A 72 12.83 -0.92 6.63
CA LEU A 72 11.70 -0.02 6.37
C LEU A 72 10.69 -0.04 7.52
N ARG A 73 10.39 -1.23 8.07
CA ARG A 73 9.54 -1.35 9.26
C ARG A 73 10.14 -0.68 10.49
N GLU A 74 11.45 -0.81 10.72
CA GLU A 74 12.18 -0.13 11.81
C GLU A 74 12.15 1.40 11.64
N GLN A 75 12.09 1.88 10.40
CA GLN A 75 11.88 3.29 10.05
C GLN A 75 10.40 3.74 10.13
N GLY A 76 9.47 2.86 10.50
CA GLY A 76 8.04 3.15 10.61
C GLY A 76 7.25 3.05 9.30
N VAL A 77 7.87 2.58 8.22
CA VAL A 77 7.21 2.33 6.94
C VAL A 77 6.58 0.94 7.00
N VAL A 78 5.25 0.89 7.06
CA VAL A 78 4.48 -0.34 7.19
C VAL A 78 3.49 -0.48 6.05
N LEU A 79 3.18 -1.73 5.66
CA LEU A 79 2.10 -1.99 4.74
C LEU A 79 0.80 -1.55 5.39
N LYS A 80 0.15 -0.53 4.85
CA LYS A 80 -1.23 -0.23 5.21
C LYS A 80 -2.08 -1.41 4.74
N LYS A 81 -2.71 -2.09 5.69
CA LYS A 81 -3.65 -3.18 5.40
C LYS A 81 -4.81 -2.57 4.62
N ALA A 82 -5.26 -3.22 3.56
CA ALA A 82 -6.37 -2.75 2.70
C ALA A 82 -7.76 -2.77 3.40
N GLU A 83 -7.82 -2.74 4.74
CA GLU A 83 -9.03 -3.01 5.53
C GLU A 83 -9.78 -1.75 5.98
N ASP A 84 -9.29 -0.53 5.71
CA ASP A 84 -9.93 0.68 6.23
C ASP A 84 -10.92 1.37 5.26
N ASP A 85 -10.99 0.95 3.98
CA ASP A 85 -11.84 1.61 2.96
C ASP A 85 -13.11 0.85 2.57
N PHE A 86 -13.34 -0.37 3.10
CA PHE A 86 -14.56 -1.14 2.86
C PHE A 86 -15.36 -1.34 4.14
N LYS A 87 -15.81 -0.23 4.73
CA LYS A 87 -16.89 -0.27 5.73
C LYS A 87 -18.19 -0.61 4.99
N LEU A 88 -18.42 -1.89 4.73
CA LEU A 88 -19.72 -2.39 4.30
C LEU A 88 -20.73 -1.88 5.34
N PRO A 89 -21.76 -1.10 4.98
CA PRO A 89 -22.76 -0.68 5.95
C PRO A 89 -23.33 -1.93 6.61
N ASP A 90 -23.49 -1.89 7.94
CA ASP A 90 -24.10 -2.99 8.69
C ASP A 90 -25.47 -3.29 8.04
N PRO A 91 -25.71 -4.52 7.53
CA PRO A 91 -26.96 -4.85 6.87
C PRO A 91 -28.18 -4.67 7.78
N LYS A 92 -27.99 -4.62 9.11
CA LYS A 92 -29.06 -4.29 10.07
C LYS A 92 -29.40 -2.80 10.09
N GLN A 93 -28.47 -1.93 9.74
CA GLN A 93 -28.71 -0.48 9.67
C GLN A 93 -29.55 -0.12 8.43
N GLN A 94 -29.35 -0.83 7.31
CA GLN A 94 -30.11 -0.62 6.08
C GLN A 94 -31.61 -0.97 6.22
N ALA A 95 -31.92 -2.04 6.96
CA ALA A 95 -33.30 -2.44 7.21
C ALA A 95 -34.08 -1.43 8.07
N ILE A 96 -33.40 -0.72 8.98
CA ILE A 96 -34.04 0.29 9.85
C ILE A 96 -34.37 1.55 9.05
N ASP A 97 -33.49 1.98 8.13
CA ASP A 97 -33.70 3.18 7.32
C ASP A 97 -34.81 2.98 6.27
N GLU A 98 -34.91 1.79 5.65
CA GLU A 98 -36.01 1.45 4.74
C GLU A 98 -37.36 1.40 5.47
N GLN A 99 -37.41 0.77 6.65
CA GLN A 99 -38.63 0.76 7.46
C GLN A 99 -39.02 2.19 7.87
N ASN A 100 -38.04 3.06 8.12
CA ASN A 100 -38.27 4.44 8.55
C ASN A 100 -38.84 5.37 7.49
N GLN A 101 -38.40 5.23 6.24
CA GLN A 101 -38.94 6.02 5.13
C GLN A 101 -40.38 5.60 4.75
N VAL A 102 -40.71 4.32 4.93
CA VAL A 102 -42.05 3.81 4.60
C VAL A 102 -43.11 4.32 5.57
N TRP A 103 -42.84 4.44 6.88
CA TRP A 103 -43.82 5.00 7.83
C TRP A 103 -43.96 6.52 7.72
N ALA A 104 -42.88 7.25 7.40
CA ALA A 104 -42.94 8.70 7.18
C ALA A 104 -43.82 9.05 5.96
N THR A 105 -43.75 8.26 4.89
CA THR A 105 -44.55 8.47 3.68
C THR A 105 -46.04 8.10 3.87
N ARG A 106 -46.31 7.13 4.75
CA ARG A 106 -47.69 6.68 5.03
C ARG A 106 -48.39 7.57 6.05
N ALA A 107 -47.67 8.11 7.03
CA ALA A 107 -48.21 9.05 8.01
C ALA A 107 -48.49 10.45 7.42
N GLY A 108 -47.73 10.88 6.40
CA GLY A 108 -47.91 12.18 5.74
C GLY A 108 -49.06 12.25 4.71
N LYS A 109 -49.68 11.13 4.34
CA LYS A 109 -50.75 11.08 3.31
C LYS A 109 -52.19 11.00 3.85
N GLN A 110 -52.40 11.07 5.17
CA GLN A 110 -53.74 10.96 5.77
C GLN A 110 -54.30 12.28 6.32
N LEU A 111 -53.71 13.44 5.99
CA LEU A 111 -54.24 14.75 6.38
C LEU A 111 -54.09 15.77 5.24
N LEU A 112 -54.85 15.60 4.15
CA LEU A 112 -55.32 16.66 3.25
C LEU A 112 -56.61 16.18 2.56
#